data_AF-A0A9P5CDR2-F1
#
_entry.id   AF-A0A9P5CDR2-F1
#
_cell.length_a   1.000
_cell.length_b   1.000
_cell.length_c   1.000
_cell.angle_alpha   90.00
_cell.angle_beta   90.00
_cell.angle_gamma   90.00
#
_symmetry.space_group_name_H-M   'P 1'
#
loop_
_entity.id
_entity.type
_entity.pdbx_description
1 polymer ?
#
loop_
_entity_poly.entity_id
_entity_poly.type
_entity_poly.pdbx_seq_one_letter_code
_entity_poly.pdbx_strand_id
1 'polypeptide(L)'
;MSHNLIDIVADGDTLIILPVGDSSDTGGSVSDAGAVVDEESVVDGEKDWADVETITDPKVIANQETGTTANESIRAAKRLKLSDGSHAEPETGTTEASQEIFHFRVSMRHLVLASPRAKAVLQGPFKESTPHESDGLLHWQLAPIFDPTAFETVMRIVHAQNKKVPEEVTLEQLANIAAIVDDLQCQESVDFFASLWAKKLAIKPPEEINVDLARCILISTVFGLKGLYESSTLQAILSSTGAMPVFGLPISPDALGEDIRLQIAIES
;
A
#
# COMPACT_ATOMS: atom_id res chain seq x y z
N MET A 1 -12.21 -14.09 20.63
CA MET A 1 -11.30 -13.42 19.69
C MET A 1 -10.09 -14.32 19.53
N SER A 2 -9.92 -14.98 18.39
CA SER A 2 -8.67 -15.66 18.06
C SER A 2 -7.62 -14.58 17.80
N HIS A 3 -6.68 -14.41 18.73
CA HIS A 3 -5.57 -13.49 18.52
C HIS A 3 -4.59 -14.16 17.54
N ASN A 4 -4.57 -13.72 16.29
CA ASN A 4 -3.60 -14.17 15.29
C ASN A 4 -2.26 -13.47 15.55
N LEU A 5 -1.54 -13.91 16.59
CA LEU A 5 -0.19 -13.45 16.89
C LEU A 5 0.82 -14.10 15.93
N ILE A 6 1.56 -13.27 15.21
CA ILE A 6 2.63 -13.64 14.29
C ILE A 6 3.93 -13.07 14.84
N ASP A 7 4.79 -13.95 15.35
CA ASP A 7 6.13 -13.58 15.80
C ASP A 7 7.08 -13.49 14.60
N ILE A 8 7.29 -12.27 14.10
CA ILE A 8 8.40 -11.98 13.19
C ILE A 8 9.70 -12.09 14.00
N VAL A 9 9.73 -11.48 15.18
CA VAL A 9 10.84 -11.55 16.14
C VAL A 9 10.28 -11.97 17.50
N ALA A 10 10.67 -13.16 17.98
CA ALA A 10 10.11 -13.76 19.19
C ALA A 10 10.33 -12.92 20.46
N ASP A 11 11.42 -12.15 20.53
CA ASP A 11 11.75 -11.21 21.59
C ASP A 11 11.57 -9.74 21.15
N GLY A 12 10.74 -9.51 20.13
CA GLY A 12 10.42 -8.17 19.63
C GLY A 12 9.85 -7.26 20.72
N ASP A 13 10.16 -5.97 20.61
CA ASP A 13 9.79 -4.88 21.53
C ASP A 13 8.62 -4.03 21.02
N THR A 14 8.11 -4.33 19.82
CA THR A 14 6.97 -3.65 19.20
C THR A 14 5.91 -4.64 18.77
N LEU A 15 4.65 -4.32 19.06
CA LEU A 15 3.47 -5.04 18.63
C LEU A 15 2.69 -4.16 17.64
N ILE A 16 2.68 -4.56 16.36
CA ILE A 16 1.85 -3.91 15.35
C ILE A 16 0.49 -4.60 15.33
N ILE A 17 -0.57 -3.79 15.43
CA ILE A 17 -1.95 -4.27 15.44
C ILE A 17 -2.57 -3.92 14.09
N LEU A 18 -2.90 -4.96 13.32
CA LEU A 18 -3.46 -4.86 11.99
C LEU A 18 -4.90 -5.41 12.00
N PRO A 19 -5.91 -4.52 12.00
CA PRO A 19 -7.31 -4.94 11.85
C PRO A 19 -7.60 -5.27 10.38
N VAL A 20 -8.47 -6.23 10.13
CA VAL A 20 -8.98 -6.54 8.77
C VAL A 20 -10.32 -5.85 8.60
N GLY A 21 -10.47 -5.07 7.53
CA GLY A 21 -11.75 -4.42 7.19
C GLY A 21 -12.79 -5.46 6.76
N ASP A 22 -14.07 -5.21 7.06
CA ASP A 22 -15.15 -6.07 6.58
C ASP A 22 -15.19 -6.01 5.04
N SER A 23 -14.84 -7.12 4.39
CA SER A 23 -15.10 -7.33 2.98
C SER A 23 -16.60 -7.56 2.78
N SER A 24 -17.41 -6.50 2.86
CA SER A 24 -18.79 -6.58 2.40
C SER A 24 -18.76 -6.64 0.87
N ASP A 25 -19.10 -7.82 0.35
CA ASP A 25 -19.36 -8.16 -1.05
C ASP A 25 -19.85 -6.99 -1.92
N THR A 26 -19.10 -6.67 -2.98
CA THR A 26 -19.69 -6.19 -4.24
C THR A 26 -19.58 -7.29 -5.28
N GLY A 27 -20.25 -8.40 -5.01
CA GLY A 27 -20.51 -9.47 -5.98
C GLY A 27 -21.60 -9.03 -6.98
N GLY A 28 -21.21 -8.31 -8.03
CA GLY A 28 -22.05 -8.06 -9.19
C GLY A 28 -21.97 -9.21 -10.18
N SER A 29 -22.88 -10.17 -10.06
CA SER A 29 -23.08 -11.23 -11.07
C SER A 29 -23.64 -10.62 -12.36
N VAL A 30 -22.93 -10.76 -13.47
CA VAL A 30 -23.51 -10.67 -14.82
C VAL A 30 -22.98 -11.83 -15.65
N SER A 31 -23.92 -12.66 -16.10
CA SER A 31 -23.74 -13.82 -16.95
C SER A 31 -23.48 -13.45 -18.42
N ASP A 32 -22.43 -14.05 -18.96
CA ASP A 32 -22.28 -14.77 -20.24
C ASP A 32 -22.98 -14.26 -21.52
N ALA A 33 -22.17 -14.02 -22.56
CA ALA A 33 -22.43 -14.46 -23.93
C ALA A 33 -21.11 -14.48 -24.73
N GLY A 34 -20.65 -15.67 -25.10
CA GLY A 34 -19.43 -15.89 -25.88
C GLY A 34 -19.53 -15.53 -27.36
N ALA A 35 -18.37 -15.32 -27.98
CA ALA A 35 -18.12 -15.59 -29.39
C ALA A 35 -16.63 -15.87 -29.61
N VAL A 36 -16.36 -17.07 -30.13
CA VAL A 36 -15.10 -17.59 -30.67
C VAL A 36 -14.82 -16.99 -32.05
N VAL A 37 -13.59 -16.54 -32.31
CA VAL A 37 -12.90 -16.77 -33.60
C VAL A 37 -11.38 -16.72 -33.43
N ASP A 38 -10.72 -17.56 -34.22
CA ASP A 38 -9.34 -18.04 -34.10
C ASP A 38 -8.22 -17.15 -34.69
N GLU A 39 -7.03 -17.38 -34.12
CA GLU A 39 -5.66 -17.53 -34.66
C GLU A 39 -4.85 -16.43 -35.42
N GLU A 40 -3.62 -16.31 -34.87
CA GLU A 40 -2.29 -16.09 -35.46
C GLU A 40 -1.88 -14.75 -36.09
N SER A 41 -0.85 -14.12 -35.49
CA SER A 41 0.52 -14.27 -36.02
C SER A 41 1.59 -13.71 -35.07
N VAL A 42 2.70 -14.46 -35.03
CA VAL A 42 3.97 -14.23 -34.33
C VAL A 42 4.81 -13.15 -35.02
N VAL A 43 5.43 -12.23 -34.27
CA VAL A 43 6.75 -11.66 -34.63
C VAL A 43 7.56 -11.38 -33.37
N ASP A 44 8.73 -12.03 -33.29
CA ASP A 44 9.80 -11.85 -32.32
C ASP A 44 10.40 -10.44 -32.34
N GLY A 45 10.82 -9.97 -31.17
CA GLY A 45 11.54 -8.72 -31.02
C GLY A 45 12.19 -8.62 -29.64
N GLU A 46 13.19 -9.46 -29.38
CA GLU A 46 14.20 -9.25 -28.33
C GLU A 46 14.76 -7.83 -28.44
N LYS A 47 14.68 -7.06 -27.35
CA LYS A 47 15.42 -5.80 -27.24
C LYS A 47 16.18 -5.75 -25.93
N ASP A 48 17.45 -6.13 -26.06
CA ASP A 48 18.57 -5.83 -25.18
C ASP A 48 18.46 -4.41 -24.61
N TRP A 49 18.49 -4.32 -23.28
CA TRP A 49 18.90 -3.09 -22.60
C TRP A 49 20.20 -3.42 -21.86
N ALA A 50 21.32 -3.26 -22.55
CA ALA A 50 22.61 -3.08 -21.91
C ALA A 50 23.15 -1.72 -22.35
N ASP A 51 23.77 -1.04 -21.40
CA ASP A 51 24.60 0.16 -21.52
C ASP A 51 23.89 1.53 -21.50
N VAL A 52 23.97 2.20 -20.33
CA VAL A 52 24.72 3.47 -20.26
C VAL A 52 25.26 3.74 -18.85
N GLU A 53 26.49 4.20 -18.85
CA GLU A 53 27.45 4.31 -17.75
C GLU A 53 27.17 5.42 -16.72
N THR A 54 27.79 5.18 -15.56
CA THR A 54 28.22 6.09 -14.49
C THR A 54 28.51 7.54 -14.87
N ILE A 55 27.95 8.50 -14.11
CA ILE A 55 28.60 9.78 -13.79
C ILE A 55 28.35 10.14 -12.32
N THR A 56 29.44 10.62 -11.71
CA THR A 56 29.77 10.90 -10.31
C THR A 56 29.12 12.15 -9.67
N ASP A 57 28.82 12.01 -8.37
CA ASP A 57 28.66 13.00 -7.26
C ASP A 57 29.79 14.07 -7.14
N PRO A 58 29.79 15.04 -6.17
CA PRO A 58 28.73 15.64 -5.30
C PRO A 58 28.88 17.18 -5.03
N LYS A 59 27.86 17.87 -4.45
CA LYS A 59 27.93 18.71 -3.20
C LYS A 59 26.77 19.73 -2.99
N VAL A 60 26.06 19.55 -1.86
CA VAL A 60 25.85 20.45 -0.70
C VAL A 60 25.54 21.95 -0.92
N ILE A 61 24.44 22.46 -0.35
CA ILE A 61 24.34 23.49 0.74
C ILE A 61 22.87 23.63 1.22
N ALA A 62 22.73 23.95 2.51
CA ALA A 62 21.55 23.86 3.37
C ALA A 62 20.68 25.15 3.51
N ASN A 63 19.62 25.00 4.34
CA ASN A 63 18.82 25.98 5.11
C ASN A 63 17.49 26.46 4.45
N GLN A 64 16.32 26.01 4.94
CA GLN A 64 15.50 26.47 6.10
C GLN A 64 14.51 27.59 5.72
N GLU A 65 13.19 27.33 5.80
CA GLU A 65 12.25 27.90 6.81
C GLU A 65 10.75 27.64 6.47
N THR A 66 10.07 27.03 7.44
CA THR A 66 8.70 27.25 7.95
C THR A 66 7.48 27.34 7.02
N GLY A 67 6.51 26.45 7.26
CA GLY A 67 5.11 26.58 6.84
C GLY A 67 4.19 25.64 7.61
N THR A 68 3.71 26.09 8.77
CA THR A 68 2.66 25.47 9.59
C THR A 68 1.32 25.49 8.85
N THR A 69 0.72 24.35 8.51
CA THR A 69 -0.76 24.16 8.44
C THR A 69 -1.12 22.67 8.29
N ALA A 70 -1.37 21.97 9.39
CA ALA A 70 -2.07 20.67 9.36
C ALA A 70 -2.89 20.44 10.65
N ASN A 71 -3.52 21.51 11.16
CA ASN A 71 -4.20 21.51 12.46
C ASN A 71 -5.71 21.79 12.36
N GLU A 72 -6.33 21.49 11.23
CA GLU A 72 -7.77 21.77 11.02
C GLU A 72 -8.63 20.52 10.81
N SER A 73 -8.04 19.38 10.40
CA SER A 73 -8.81 18.15 10.13
C SER A 73 -9.27 17.38 11.38
N ILE A 74 -8.74 17.71 12.57
CA ILE A 74 -9.07 17.00 13.82
C ILE A 74 -10.20 17.70 14.62
N ARG A 75 -10.49 18.98 14.33
CA ARG A 75 -11.42 19.78 15.15
C ARG A 75 -12.88 19.76 14.67
N ALA A 76 -13.14 19.32 13.44
CA ALA A 76 -14.49 19.29 12.87
C ALA A 76 -15.34 18.09 13.33
N ALA A 77 -14.74 16.97 13.74
CA ALA A 77 -15.48 15.75 14.09
C ALA A 77 -16.06 15.72 15.52
N LYS A 78 -15.69 16.68 16.40
CA LYS A 78 -16.04 16.63 17.83
C LYS A 78 -17.13 17.62 18.28
N ARG A 79 -17.84 18.30 17.37
CA ARG A 79 -18.85 19.32 17.73
C ARG A 79 -20.28 19.05 17.27
N LEU A 80 -20.67 17.79 17.03
CA LEU A 80 -22.06 17.46 16.67
C LEU A 80 -22.73 16.35 17.50
N LYS A 81 -22.26 16.07 18.72
CA LYS A 81 -23.01 15.22 19.67
C LYS A 81 -23.06 15.83 21.07
N LEU A 82 -23.90 16.87 21.22
CA LEU A 82 -24.52 17.22 22.49
C LEU A 82 -25.96 17.70 22.22
N SER A 83 -26.93 16.80 22.41
CA SER A 83 -28.26 17.16 22.91
C SER A 83 -28.93 15.92 23.48
N ASP A 84 -29.38 16.09 24.72
CA ASP A 84 -30.02 15.16 25.65
C ASP A 84 -31.49 14.83 25.27
N GLY A 85 -32.03 13.71 25.77
CA GLY A 85 -33.46 13.40 25.72
C GLY A 85 -33.90 11.92 25.69
N SER A 86 -33.71 11.21 26.82
CA SER A 86 -34.49 10.08 27.40
C SER A 86 -35.31 9.05 26.58
N HIS A 87 -35.14 7.79 27.02
CA HIS A 87 -36.11 6.68 27.23
C HIS A 87 -36.14 5.44 26.30
N ALA A 88 -35.92 4.31 26.98
CA ALA A 88 -36.38 2.94 26.79
C ALA A 88 -35.72 2.07 25.70
N GLU A 89 -35.07 1.00 26.19
CA GLU A 89 -34.61 -0.15 25.42
C GLU A 89 -35.72 -0.81 24.61
N PRO A 90 -35.33 -1.43 23.49
CA PRO A 90 -35.41 -2.88 23.51
C PRO A 90 -34.07 -3.51 23.12
N GLU A 91 -33.68 -4.46 23.96
CA GLU A 91 -32.79 -5.60 23.70
C GLU A 91 -32.91 -6.06 22.24
N THR A 92 -31.97 -5.63 21.41
CA THR A 92 -31.71 -6.22 20.10
C THR A 92 -30.26 -6.66 20.15
N GLY A 93 -30.08 -7.98 20.26
CA GLY A 93 -28.78 -8.62 20.13
C GLY A 93 -28.19 -8.27 18.76
N THR A 94 -27.42 -7.19 18.73
CA THR A 94 -26.53 -6.87 17.64
C THR A 94 -25.36 -7.81 17.83
N THR A 95 -25.33 -8.89 17.03
CA THR A 95 -24.13 -9.69 16.85
C THR A 95 -23.05 -8.75 16.33
N GLU A 96 -22.22 -8.21 17.22
CA GLU A 96 -21.00 -7.49 16.83
C GLU A 96 -20.16 -8.46 15.99
N ALA A 97 -20.12 -8.21 14.68
CA ALA A 97 -19.22 -8.91 13.79
C ALA A 97 -17.81 -8.73 14.36
N SER A 98 -17.22 -9.84 14.81
CA SER A 98 -15.89 -9.82 15.39
C SER A 98 -14.89 -9.55 14.26
N GLN A 99 -14.45 -8.30 14.12
CA GLN A 99 -13.39 -7.95 13.18
C GLN A 99 -12.15 -8.79 13.46
N GLU A 100 -11.59 -9.40 12.42
CA GLU A 100 -10.36 -10.18 12.56
C GLU A 100 -9.17 -9.22 12.78
N ILE A 101 -8.30 -9.53 13.74
CA ILE A 101 -7.16 -8.68 14.11
C ILE A 101 -5.89 -9.53 14.17
N PHE A 102 -4.90 -9.12 13.39
CA PHE A 102 -3.56 -9.70 13.38
C PHE A 102 -2.62 -8.87 14.25
N HIS A 103 -1.78 -9.56 15.00
CA HIS A 103 -0.77 -8.94 15.85
C HIS A 103 0.60 -9.38 15.35
N PHE A 104 1.46 -8.44 14.96
CA PHE A 104 2.81 -8.73 14.50
C PHE A 104 3.81 -8.28 15.56
N ARG A 105 4.53 -9.24 16.15
CA ARG A 105 5.62 -8.93 17.07
C ARG A 105 6.90 -8.75 16.30
N VAL A 106 7.47 -7.55 16.36
CA VAL A 106 8.59 -7.09 15.54
C VAL A 106 9.65 -6.40 16.39
N SER A 107 10.82 -6.15 15.79
CA SER A 107 11.88 -5.35 16.39
C SER A 107 11.78 -3.90 15.91
N MET A 108 11.55 -2.97 16.83
CA MET A 108 11.55 -1.52 16.62
C MET A 108 12.80 -1.08 15.88
N ARG A 109 13.97 -1.62 16.28
CA ARG A 109 15.26 -1.25 15.69
C ARG A 109 15.33 -1.52 14.19
N HIS A 110 14.87 -2.69 13.75
CA HIS A 110 14.85 -3.03 12.32
C HIS A 110 13.82 -2.16 11.58
N LEU A 111 12.64 -2.03 12.16
CA LEU A 111 11.54 -1.28 11.56
C LEU A 111 11.88 0.21 11.38
N VAL A 112 12.41 0.87 12.41
CA VAL A 112 12.81 2.29 12.38
C VAL A 112 14.00 2.54 11.45
N LEU A 113 14.90 1.56 11.31
CA LEU A 113 16.01 1.67 10.36
C LEU A 113 15.52 1.65 8.91
N ALA A 114 14.50 0.84 8.62
CA ALA A 114 13.96 0.65 7.28
C ALA A 114 12.85 1.64 6.90
N SER A 115 12.10 2.18 7.88
CA SER A 115 10.87 2.94 7.66
C SER A 115 10.93 4.32 8.34
N PRO A 116 11.00 5.41 7.56
CA PRO A 116 10.86 6.77 8.06
C PRO A 116 9.52 7.01 8.78
N ARG A 117 8.41 6.44 8.29
CA ARG A 117 7.11 6.52 8.96
C ARG A 117 7.15 5.85 10.33
N ALA A 118 7.71 4.64 10.43
CA ALA A 118 7.86 3.94 11.70
C ALA A 118 8.74 4.73 12.66
N LYS A 119 9.82 5.35 12.17
CA LYS A 119 10.65 6.26 12.96
C LYS A 119 9.83 7.42 13.53
N ALA A 120 9.03 8.08 12.69
CA ALA A 120 8.20 9.20 13.10
C ALA A 120 7.16 8.80 14.17
N VAL A 121 6.56 7.60 14.05
CA VAL A 121 5.56 7.11 15.00
C VAL A 121 6.20 6.61 16.30
N LEU A 122 7.18 5.73 16.21
CA LEU A 122 7.75 5.00 17.34
C LEU A 122 8.88 5.75 18.07
N GLN A 123 9.40 6.83 17.52
CA GLN A 123 10.34 7.73 18.19
C GLN A 123 9.82 9.17 18.32
N GLY A 124 8.59 9.41 17.84
CA GLY A 124 7.93 10.72 17.92
C GLY A 124 7.20 10.95 19.24
N PRO A 125 6.48 12.07 19.38
CA PRO A 125 5.77 12.44 20.61
C PRO A 125 4.41 11.74 20.77
N PHE A 126 4.21 10.59 20.13
CA PHE A 126 2.93 9.88 20.11
C PHE A 126 2.83 8.84 21.23
N LYS A 127 1.64 8.31 21.50
CA LYS A 127 1.45 7.28 22.55
C LYS A 127 2.12 5.95 22.15
N GLU A 128 2.20 5.68 20.85
CA GLU A 128 2.91 4.57 20.21
C GLU A 128 4.43 4.62 20.52
N SER A 129 4.90 5.83 20.88
CA SER A 129 6.06 6.20 21.68
C SER A 129 6.47 5.38 22.88
N THR A 130 5.45 5.01 23.64
CA THR A 130 5.58 4.69 25.05
C THR A 130 5.17 3.23 25.25
N PRO A 131 6.01 2.43 25.93
CA PRO A 131 5.66 1.05 26.23
C PRO A 131 4.33 0.94 26.97
N HIS A 132 3.48 0.02 26.53
CA HIS A 132 2.18 -0.22 27.14
C HIS A 132 2.35 -0.86 28.52
N GLU A 133 1.57 -0.43 29.52
CA GLU A 133 1.77 -0.83 30.92
C GLU A 133 1.58 -2.34 31.17
N SER A 134 0.78 -3.00 30.34
CA SER A 134 0.40 -4.41 30.51
C SER A 134 1.49 -5.40 30.11
N ASP A 135 2.25 -5.10 29.05
CA ASP A 135 3.21 -6.04 28.44
C ASP A 135 4.60 -5.42 28.21
N GLY A 136 4.75 -4.11 28.39
CA GLY A 136 6.01 -3.39 28.16
C GLY A 136 6.39 -3.26 26.68
N LEU A 137 5.47 -3.51 25.74
CA LEU A 137 5.72 -3.39 24.30
C LEU A 137 5.25 -2.03 23.78
N LEU A 138 5.88 -1.55 22.71
CA LEU A 138 5.34 -0.44 21.93
C LEU A 138 4.16 -0.95 21.10
N HIS A 139 3.01 -0.29 21.16
CA HIS A 139 1.81 -0.70 20.42
C HIS A 139 1.57 0.27 19.27
N TRP A 140 1.51 -0.23 18.04
CA TRP A 140 1.22 0.58 16.86
C TRP A 140 0.01 0.03 16.09
N GLN A 141 -1.10 0.76 16.16
CA GLN A 141 -2.32 0.46 15.43
C GLN A 141 -2.26 0.97 13.99
N LEU A 142 -2.48 0.09 13.02
CA LEU A 142 -2.66 0.46 11.61
C LEU A 142 -4.14 0.54 11.22
N ALA A 143 -4.39 1.21 10.09
CA ALA A 143 -5.71 1.28 9.48
C ALA A 143 -6.12 -0.09 8.89
N PRO A 144 -7.43 -0.40 8.82
CA PRO A 144 -7.94 -1.69 8.34
C PRO A 144 -7.94 -1.81 6.81
N ILE A 145 -6.77 -1.61 6.19
CA ILE A 145 -6.64 -1.49 4.73
C ILE A 145 -5.58 -2.43 4.13
N PHE A 146 -4.75 -3.08 4.95
CA PHE A 146 -3.65 -3.92 4.45
C PHE A 146 -3.98 -5.40 4.56
N ASP A 147 -3.60 -6.14 3.52
CA ASP A 147 -3.61 -7.60 3.52
C ASP A 147 -2.59 -8.13 4.54
N PRO A 148 -2.99 -8.98 5.50
CA PRO A 148 -2.09 -9.52 6.52
C PRO A 148 -0.90 -10.33 5.95
N THR A 149 -1.10 -11.03 4.83
CA THR A 149 -0.05 -11.87 4.22
C THR A 149 1.02 -11.01 3.54
N ALA A 150 0.60 -9.97 2.83
CA ALA A 150 1.50 -8.95 2.27
C ALA A 150 2.24 -8.20 3.39
N PHE A 151 1.54 -7.86 4.48
CA PHE A 151 2.16 -7.21 5.63
C PHE A 151 3.23 -8.08 6.28
N GLU A 152 2.94 -9.37 6.50
CA GLU A 152 3.91 -10.33 7.00
C GLU A 152 5.14 -10.39 6.10
N THR A 153 4.94 -10.39 4.78
CA THR A 153 6.02 -10.43 3.79
C THR A 153 6.95 -9.21 3.92
N VAL A 154 6.39 -8.00 3.97
CA VAL A 154 7.18 -6.77 4.17
C VAL A 154 7.93 -6.82 5.50
N MET A 155 7.27 -7.26 6.58
CA MET A 155 7.92 -7.38 7.89
C MET A 155 9.07 -8.39 7.87
N ARG A 156 8.91 -9.55 7.20
CA ARG A 156 9.98 -10.54 7.04
C ARG A 156 11.17 -9.97 6.28
N ILE A 157 10.94 -9.17 5.23
CA ILE A 157 12.00 -8.50 4.46
C ILE A 157 12.74 -7.47 5.32
N VAL A 158 12.01 -6.58 6.00
CA VAL A 158 12.58 -5.55 6.91
C VAL A 158 13.45 -6.19 8.01
N HIS A 159 13.12 -7.41 8.43
CA HIS A 159 13.86 -8.16 9.44
C HIS A 159 14.88 -9.14 8.85
N ALA A 160 15.23 -9.01 7.57
CA ALA A 160 16.21 -9.84 6.87
C ALA A 160 15.94 -11.36 6.95
N GLN A 161 14.68 -11.76 7.05
CA GLN A 161 14.25 -13.17 7.11
C GLN A 161 14.02 -13.73 5.70
N ASN A 162 15.00 -13.60 4.81
CA ASN A 162 14.83 -13.85 3.37
C ASN A 162 14.36 -15.28 3.05
N LYS A 163 14.73 -16.29 3.85
CA LYS A 163 14.27 -17.68 3.68
C LYS A 163 12.76 -17.88 3.86
N LYS A 164 12.11 -16.91 4.49
CA LYS A 164 10.70 -16.90 4.85
C LYS A 164 9.88 -16.01 3.89
N VAL A 165 10.53 -15.34 2.95
CA VAL A 165 9.92 -14.51 1.91
C VAL A 165 9.50 -15.41 0.75
N PRO A 166 8.29 -15.24 0.19
CA PRO A 166 7.82 -16.08 -0.91
C PRO A 166 8.70 -15.90 -2.16
N GLU A 167 8.98 -17.01 -2.84
CA GLU A 167 9.78 -17.00 -4.06
C GLU A 167 9.01 -16.39 -5.26
N GLU A 168 7.69 -16.49 -5.22
CA GLU A 168 6.75 -16.01 -6.23
C GLU A 168 5.55 -15.36 -5.54
N VAL A 169 4.99 -14.33 -6.18
CA VAL A 169 3.79 -13.62 -5.74
C VAL A 169 2.90 -13.35 -6.95
N THR A 170 1.60 -13.23 -6.74
CA THR A 170 0.67 -12.77 -7.77
C THR A 170 0.80 -11.26 -7.99
N LEU A 171 0.24 -10.74 -9.10
CA LEU A 171 0.15 -9.29 -9.35
C LEU A 171 -0.57 -8.58 -8.20
N GLU A 172 -1.64 -9.16 -7.68
CA GLU A 172 -2.40 -8.64 -6.55
C GLU A 172 -1.56 -8.58 -5.26
N GLN A 173 -0.84 -9.66 -4.94
CA GLN A 173 0.05 -9.69 -3.77
C GLN A 173 1.16 -8.64 -3.89
N LEU A 174 1.75 -8.47 -5.08
CA LEU A 174 2.77 -7.45 -5.31
C LEU A 174 2.21 -6.03 -5.16
N ALA A 175 0.97 -5.79 -5.60
CA ALA A 175 0.29 -4.51 -5.38
C ALA A 175 -0.03 -4.25 -3.90
N ASN A 176 -0.47 -5.28 -3.15
CA ASN A 176 -0.68 -5.16 -1.71
C ASN A 176 0.63 -4.86 -0.98
N ILE A 177 1.74 -5.51 -1.37
CA ILE A 177 3.09 -5.21 -0.88
C ILE A 177 3.46 -3.76 -1.22
N ALA A 178 3.22 -3.31 -2.46
CA ALA A 178 3.51 -1.93 -2.87
C ALA A 178 2.78 -0.90 -2.00
N ALA A 179 1.50 -1.10 -1.71
CA ALA A 179 0.73 -0.21 -0.85
C ALA A 179 1.29 -0.11 0.58
N ILE A 180 1.73 -1.24 1.15
CA ILE A 180 2.36 -1.26 2.48
C ILE A 180 3.71 -0.56 2.44
N VAL A 181 4.49 -0.76 1.38
CA VAL A 181 5.80 -0.15 1.19
C VAL A 181 5.69 1.37 1.03
N ASP A 182 4.69 1.84 0.31
CA ASP A 182 4.36 3.26 0.15
C ASP A 182 3.97 3.90 1.48
N ASP A 183 3.04 3.28 2.21
CA ASP A 183 2.61 3.76 3.52
C ASP A 183 3.78 3.77 4.51
N LEU A 184 4.52 2.67 4.65
CA LEU A 184 5.67 2.60 5.56
C LEU A 184 6.89 3.37 5.05
N GLN A 185 6.89 3.83 3.80
CA GLN A 185 8.02 4.50 3.15
C GLN A 185 9.32 3.66 3.20
N CYS A 186 9.22 2.35 3.01
CA CYS A 186 10.35 1.41 3.17
C CYS A 186 10.82 0.76 1.84
N GLN A 187 10.70 1.48 0.73
CA GLN A 187 11.01 1.00 -0.62
C GLN A 187 12.39 0.34 -0.73
N GLU A 188 13.44 0.99 -0.20
CA GLU A 188 14.82 0.49 -0.27
C GLU A 188 14.98 -0.94 0.28
N SER A 189 14.18 -1.32 1.28
CA SER A 189 14.26 -2.66 1.87
C SER A 189 13.65 -3.74 0.97
N VAL A 190 12.67 -3.37 0.16
CA VAL A 190 11.84 -4.32 -0.61
C VAL A 190 12.18 -4.34 -2.10
N ASP A 191 12.84 -3.30 -2.61
CA ASP A 191 13.11 -3.06 -4.03
C ASP A 191 13.72 -4.25 -4.77
N PHE A 192 14.68 -4.95 -4.15
CA PHE A 192 15.29 -6.14 -4.72
C PHE A 192 14.27 -7.26 -4.98
N PHE A 193 13.41 -7.56 -4.01
CA PHE A 193 12.38 -8.59 -4.14
C PHE A 193 11.29 -8.17 -5.13
N ALA A 194 10.85 -6.91 -5.07
CA ALA A 194 9.89 -6.36 -6.01
C ALA A 194 10.37 -6.47 -7.46
N SER A 195 11.62 -6.10 -7.72
CA SER A 195 12.26 -6.24 -9.03
C SER A 195 12.33 -7.70 -9.50
N LEU A 196 12.61 -8.64 -8.59
CA LEU A 196 12.64 -10.07 -8.91
C LEU A 196 11.24 -10.59 -9.27
N TRP A 197 10.24 -10.28 -8.45
CA TRP A 197 8.86 -10.71 -8.69
C TRP A 197 8.27 -10.09 -9.96
N ALA A 198 8.52 -8.81 -10.22
CA ALA A 198 8.07 -8.14 -11.44
C ALA A 198 8.67 -8.80 -12.71
N LYS A 199 9.95 -9.19 -12.67
CA LYS A 199 10.60 -9.93 -13.76
C LYS A 199 10.00 -11.31 -13.95
N LYS A 200 9.79 -12.07 -12.86
CA LYS A 200 9.18 -13.42 -12.92
C LYS A 200 7.75 -13.39 -13.45
N LEU A 201 6.96 -12.39 -13.05
CA LEU A 201 5.60 -12.18 -13.54
C LEU A 201 5.55 -11.71 -15.00
N ALA A 202 6.65 -11.17 -15.53
CA ALA A 202 6.69 -10.52 -16.84
C ALA A 202 5.51 -9.55 -17.04
N ILE A 203 5.28 -8.68 -16.04
CA ILE A 203 4.08 -7.84 -15.94
C ILE A 203 3.92 -7.00 -17.19
N LYS A 204 2.73 -7.02 -17.77
CA LYS A 204 2.30 -6.15 -18.86
C LYS A 204 0.98 -5.48 -18.47
N PRO A 205 0.79 -4.20 -18.81
CA PRO A 205 -0.48 -3.53 -18.55
C PRO A 205 -1.59 -4.18 -19.38
N PRO A 206 -2.79 -4.37 -18.83
CA PRO A 206 -3.96 -4.80 -19.59
C PRO A 206 -4.45 -3.67 -20.51
N GLU A 207 -5.09 -4.01 -21.62
CA GLU A 207 -5.59 -3.04 -22.61
C GLU A 207 -6.79 -2.23 -22.09
N GLU A 208 -7.58 -2.82 -21.20
CA GLU A 208 -8.76 -2.17 -20.64
C GLU A 208 -8.46 -1.53 -19.29
N ILE A 209 -9.19 -0.45 -18.96
CA ILE A 209 -9.15 0.14 -17.63
C ILE A 209 -9.82 -0.83 -16.66
N ASN A 210 -9.01 -1.49 -15.84
CA ASN A 210 -9.46 -2.41 -14.81
C ASN A 210 -8.54 -2.31 -13.56
N VAL A 211 -8.85 -3.13 -12.55
CA VAL A 211 -8.07 -3.17 -11.30
C VAL A 211 -6.60 -3.56 -11.53
N ASP A 212 -6.32 -4.41 -12.51
CA ASP A 212 -4.95 -4.84 -12.81
C ASP A 212 -4.13 -3.71 -13.43
N LEU A 213 -4.74 -2.84 -14.23
CA LEU A 213 -4.08 -1.62 -14.71
C LEU A 213 -3.68 -0.70 -13.55
N ALA A 214 -4.58 -0.52 -12.60
CA ALA A 214 -4.31 0.31 -11.41
C ALA A 214 -3.24 -0.32 -10.52
N ARG A 215 -3.22 -1.66 -10.38
CA ARG A 215 -2.14 -2.40 -9.72
C ARG A 215 -0.80 -2.18 -10.42
N CYS A 216 -0.76 -2.25 -11.75
CA CYS A 216 0.46 -1.99 -12.51
C CYS A 216 0.99 -0.57 -12.29
N ILE A 217 0.10 0.43 -12.26
CA ILE A 217 0.46 1.82 -11.94
C ILE A 217 1.02 1.92 -10.52
N LEU A 218 0.32 1.39 -9.51
CA LEU A 218 0.79 1.41 -8.12
C LEU A 218 2.18 0.75 -7.96
N ILE A 219 2.34 -0.47 -8.48
CA ILE A 219 3.61 -1.21 -8.41
C ILE A 219 4.74 -0.42 -9.08
N SER A 220 4.48 0.10 -10.28
CA SER A 220 5.50 0.79 -11.06
C SER A 220 5.88 2.15 -10.48
N THR A 221 4.94 2.87 -9.87
CA THR A 221 5.20 4.10 -9.13
C THR A 221 6.06 3.80 -7.89
N VAL A 222 5.64 2.85 -7.06
CA VAL A 222 6.29 2.56 -5.76
C VAL A 222 7.69 1.99 -5.94
N PHE A 223 7.92 1.16 -6.96
CA PHE A 223 9.23 0.51 -7.18
C PHE A 223 10.03 1.12 -8.34
N GLY A 224 9.63 2.28 -8.86
CA GLY A 224 10.37 2.98 -9.92
C GLY A 224 10.52 2.19 -11.23
N LEU A 225 9.55 1.32 -11.57
CA LEU A 225 9.60 0.49 -12.78
C LEU A 225 9.17 1.29 -14.02
N LYS A 226 10.07 2.16 -14.52
CA LYS A 226 9.80 3.14 -15.57
C LYS A 226 9.02 2.60 -16.78
N GLY A 227 9.47 1.48 -17.37
CA GLY A 227 8.80 0.92 -18.56
C GLY A 227 7.37 0.44 -18.29
N LEU A 228 7.12 -0.14 -17.11
CA LEU A 228 5.78 -0.53 -16.70
C LEU A 228 4.92 0.70 -16.39
N TYR A 229 5.49 1.73 -15.77
CA TYR A 229 4.79 2.98 -15.47
C TYR A 229 4.34 3.68 -16.74
N GLU A 230 5.25 3.90 -17.69
CA GLU A 230 4.96 4.58 -18.96
C GLU A 230 3.87 3.84 -19.75
N SER A 231 3.99 2.52 -19.88
CA SER A 231 3.00 1.73 -20.62
C SER A 231 1.64 1.66 -19.92
N SER A 232 1.60 1.51 -18.59
CA SER A 232 0.34 1.46 -17.82
C SER A 232 -0.38 2.79 -17.78
N THR A 233 0.35 3.89 -17.57
CA THR A 233 -0.24 5.24 -17.55
C THR A 233 -0.70 5.68 -18.93
N LEU A 234 0.06 5.36 -19.99
CA LEU A 234 -0.37 5.58 -21.37
C LEU A 234 -1.69 4.85 -21.65
N GLN A 235 -1.79 3.58 -21.27
CA GLN A 235 -3.01 2.80 -21.48
C GLN A 235 -4.20 3.39 -20.71
N ALA A 236 -3.98 3.82 -19.46
CA ALA A 236 -5.02 4.48 -18.67
C ALA A 236 -5.49 5.79 -19.32
N ILE A 237 -4.59 6.56 -19.93
CA ILE A 237 -4.92 7.81 -20.64
C ILE A 237 -5.71 7.50 -21.93
N LEU A 238 -5.26 6.54 -22.73
CA LEU A 238 -5.89 6.22 -24.02
C LEU A 238 -7.29 5.63 -23.87
N SER A 239 -7.49 4.80 -22.85
CA SER A 239 -8.77 4.13 -22.59
C SER A 239 -9.71 4.96 -21.73
N SER A 240 -9.27 6.13 -21.25
CA SER A 240 -10.06 6.96 -20.33
C SER A 240 -11.08 7.82 -21.08
N THR A 241 -12.32 7.77 -20.60
CA THR A 241 -13.37 8.76 -20.89
C THR A 241 -13.59 9.72 -19.70
N GLY A 242 -12.77 9.61 -18.65
CA GLY A 242 -12.90 10.34 -17.38
C GLY A 242 -11.86 9.92 -16.32
N ALA A 243 -11.98 10.42 -15.09
CA ALA A 243 -11.02 10.10 -14.03
C ALA A 243 -10.92 8.58 -13.78
N MET A 244 -9.70 8.07 -13.61
CA MET A 244 -9.45 6.64 -13.37
C MET A 244 -10.01 6.23 -11.99
N PRO A 245 -10.84 5.18 -11.90
CA PRO A 245 -11.34 4.71 -10.61
C PRO A 245 -10.20 4.27 -9.70
N VAL A 246 -10.26 4.56 -8.40
CA VAL A 246 -9.18 4.19 -7.44
C VAL A 246 -9.18 2.68 -7.13
N PHE A 247 -10.20 1.93 -7.59
CA PHE A 247 -10.38 0.48 -7.39
C PHE A 247 -10.22 -0.03 -5.95
N GLY A 248 -10.38 0.84 -4.95
CA GLY A 248 -10.17 0.48 -3.55
C GLY A 248 -8.71 0.16 -3.19
N LEU A 249 -7.75 0.52 -4.06
CA LEU A 249 -6.33 0.34 -3.76
C LEU A 249 -5.91 1.34 -2.67
N PRO A 250 -5.12 0.91 -1.66
CA PRO A 250 -4.57 1.80 -0.65
C PRO A 250 -3.39 2.57 -1.24
N ILE A 251 -3.68 3.55 -2.09
CA ILE A 251 -2.69 4.42 -2.72
C ILE A 251 -2.58 5.70 -1.87
N SER A 252 -1.39 6.06 -1.39
CA SER A 252 -1.19 7.37 -0.77
C SER A 252 -1.46 8.46 -1.81
N PRO A 253 -2.12 9.58 -1.45
CA PRO A 253 -2.29 10.72 -2.36
C PRO A 253 -0.97 11.19 -2.98
N ASP A 254 0.15 11.04 -2.27
CA ASP A 254 1.48 11.44 -2.75
C ASP A 254 1.98 10.56 -3.92
N ALA A 255 1.55 9.29 -4.00
CA ALA A 255 1.88 8.38 -5.11
C ALA A 255 1.06 8.71 -6.38
N LEU A 256 -0.08 9.37 -6.22
CA LEU A 256 -0.85 9.99 -7.30
C LEU A 256 -0.53 11.48 -7.30
N GLY A 257 0.70 11.84 -7.67
CA GLY A 257 1.20 13.23 -7.64
C GLY A 257 0.09 14.24 -7.94
N GLU A 258 -0.09 15.20 -7.04
CA GLU A 258 -1.22 16.13 -7.02
C GLU A 258 -1.60 16.56 -8.46
N ASP A 259 -2.84 16.29 -8.85
CA ASP A 259 -3.44 16.63 -10.13
C ASP A 259 -2.91 15.85 -11.37
N ILE A 260 -3.52 14.67 -11.64
CA ILE A 260 -3.93 14.36 -13.03
C ILE A 260 -5.11 15.29 -13.36
N ARG A 261 -4.87 16.61 -13.39
CA ARG A 261 -5.78 17.55 -14.02
C ARG A 261 -5.50 17.52 -15.51
N LEU A 262 -6.47 16.96 -16.22
CA LEU A 262 -6.61 17.05 -17.66
C LEU A 262 -6.60 18.52 -18.09
N GLN A 263 -5.45 19.04 -18.50
CA GLN A 263 -5.39 20.24 -19.32
C GLN A 263 -5.01 19.84 -20.74
N ILE A 264 -5.98 19.26 -21.46
CA ILE A 264 -5.99 19.32 -22.91
C ILE A 264 -6.36 20.77 -23.27
N ALA A 265 -5.35 21.60 -23.50
CA ALA A 265 -5.50 22.79 -24.31
C ALA A 265 -4.77 22.52 -25.63
N ILE A 266 -5.50 21.94 -26.58
CA ILE A 266 -5.12 21.99 -27.99
C ILE A 266 -5.32 23.45 -28.41
N GLU A 267 -4.22 24.12 -28.77
CA GLU A 267 -4.26 25.38 -29.49
C GLU A 267 -5.04 25.18 -30.81
N SER A 268 -5.98 26.08 -31.06
CA SER A 268 -6.59 26.33 -32.37
C SER A 268 -6.80 27.83 -32.54
#